data_AF-A0A7X0U1P4-F1
#
_entry.id   AF-A0A7X0U1P4-F1
#
_cell.length_a   1.000
_cell.length_b   1.000
_cell.length_c   1.000
_cell.angle_alpha   90.00
_cell.angle_beta   90.00
_cell.angle_gamma   90.00
#
_symmetry.space_group_name_H-M   'P 1'
#
loop_
_entity.id
_entity.type
_entity.pdbx_description
1 polymer ?
#
loop_
_entity_poly.entity_id
_entity_poly.type
_entity_poly.pdbx_seq_one_letter_code
_entity_poly.pdbx_strand_id
1 'polypeptide(L)'
;MASPLQFGDPPRLGPYVVQARLHTAPAGFVYLGQAPDGRAVSLAVLTRGAAYDAAARDRFVTAVREAGGRERAGRRGWLGLPGRPRGAVLEGAPEVLAFDGGQAPWVAVPYAPGRPGAERFLEPVMVGGTFIGEAHGPDFVPYWLTDRAPALPGPTRRRLPPTETRKRVLLAALALVLLLVLVTVILLLLLLGRQDSEQQPRQLPPTVFVPTPPPTPETPVPQPSPSQSPSPSESGQSTPGRSPGEDPGDESPL
;
A
#
# COMPACT_ATOMS: atom_id res chain seq x y z
N MET A 1 3.27 21.48 18.71
CA MET A 1 2.31 20.49 18.17
C MET A 1 3.08 19.54 17.27
N ALA A 2 2.72 18.25 17.26
CA ALA A 2 3.41 17.26 16.43
C ALA A 2 2.94 17.36 14.96
N SER A 3 3.89 17.29 14.03
CA SER A 3 3.67 17.30 12.58
C SER A 3 4.04 15.94 11.99
N PRO A 4 3.40 15.49 10.90
CA PRO A 4 3.79 14.26 10.20
C PRO A 4 5.25 14.32 9.71
N LEU A 5 5.86 13.14 9.56
CA LEU A 5 7.21 12.98 9.02
C LEU A 5 7.25 13.36 7.54
N GLN A 6 8.36 13.98 7.15
CA GLN A 6 8.61 14.44 5.79
C GLN A 6 9.54 13.48 5.05
N PHE A 7 9.49 13.56 3.73
CA PHE A 7 10.45 12.84 2.88
C PHE A 7 11.88 13.31 3.20
N GLY A 8 12.75 12.36 3.56
CA GLY A 8 14.12 12.64 3.98
C GLY A 8 14.35 12.60 5.49
N ASP A 9 13.28 12.54 6.30
CA ASP A 9 13.42 12.30 7.74
C ASP A 9 13.98 10.88 8.00
N PRO A 10 14.88 10.73 9.00
CA PRO A 10 15.41 9.43 9.37
C PRO A 10 14.29 8.56 9.96
N PRO A 11 14.16 7.28 9.56
CA PRO A 11 13.11 6.41 10.07
C PRO A 11 13.44 5.91 11.49
N ARG A 12 14.73 5.89 11.84
CA ARG A 12 15.27 5.42 13.11
C ARG A 12 16.49 6.26 13.50
N LEU A 13 16.68 6.46 14.79
CA LEU A 13 17.85 7.11 15.38
C LEU A 13 18.40 6.16 16.45
N GLY A 14 19.54 5.52 16.17
CA GLY A 14 20.03 4.42 17.01
C GLY A 14 18.96 3.34 17.21
N PRO A 15 18.61 2.97 18.46
CA PRO A 15 17.57 1.99 18.73
C PRO A 15 16.14 2.53 18.59
N TYR A 16 15.96 3.85 18.51
CA TYR A 16 14.65 4.51 18.56
C TYR A 16 13.99 4.58 17.18
N VAL A 17 12.68 4.34 17.12
CA VAL A 17 11.88 4.48 15.89
C VAL A 17 11.25 5.87 15.86
N VAL A 18 11.41 6.59 14.76
CA VAL A 18 10.90 7.96 14.60
C VAL A 18 9.43 7.90 14.16
N GLN A 19 8.55 8.67 14.82
CA GLN A 19 7.11 8.64 14.59
C GLN A 19 6.55 9.95 14.03
N ALA A 20 6.98 11.09 14.57
CA ALA A 20 6.49 12.40 14.17
C ALA A 20 7.54 13.47 14.41
N ARG A 21 7.38 14.65 13.81
CA ARG A 21 8.23 15.81 14.09
C ARG A 21 7.59 16.65 15.20
N LEU A 22 8.32 16.91 16.28
CA LEU A 22 7.87 17.74 17.40
C LEU A 22 8.21 19.22 17.21
N HIS A 23 9.42 19.49 16.70
CA HIS A 23 9.91 20.85 16.54
C HIS A 23 10.92 20.95 15.39
N THR A 24 11.00 22.12 14.77
CA THR A 24 12.00 22.45 13.74
C THR A 24 12.72 23.72 14.16
N ALA A 25 14.03 23.63 14.35
CA ALA A 25 14.90 24.73 14.70
C ALA A 25 15.96 24.95 13.59
N PRO A 26 16.60 26.13 13.52
CA PRO A 26 17.64 26.36 12.50
C PRO A 26 18.86 25.43 12.65
N ALA A 27 19.20 25.04 13.89
CA ALA A 27 20.27 24.10 14.18
C ALA A 27 19.91 22.62 13.96
N GLY A 28 18.62 22.27 13.94
CA GLY A 28 18.23 20.86 13.92
C GLY A 28 16.73 20.59 14.00
N PHE A 29 16.41 19.31 14.05
CA PHE A 29 15.04 18.81 14.17
C PHE A 29 14.86 18.08 15.48
N VAL A 30 13.65 18.16 16.03
CA VAL A 30 13.22 17.36 17.16
C VAL A 30 12.08 16.47 16.72
N TYR A 31 12.23 15.18 16.98
CA TYR A 31 11.25 14.16 16.65
C TYR A 31 10.67 13.52 17.90
N LEU A 32 9.43 13.06 17.78
CA LEU A 32 8.86 12.08 18.66
C LEU A 32 9.32 10.71 18.18
N GLY A 33 9.92 9.94 19.07
CA GLY A 33 10.30 8.57 18.81
C GLY A 33 9.76 7.61 19.86
N GLN A 34 9.94 6.33 19.57
CA GLN A 34 9.60 5.23 20.45
C GLN A 34 10.85 4.42 20.77
N ALA A 35 11.09 4.21 22.05
CA ALA A 35 12.14 3.34 22.55
C ALA A 35 11.78 1.85 22.34
N PRO A 36 12.76 0.92 22.36
CA PRO A 36 12.50 -0.51 22.23
C PRO A 36 11.54 -1.09 23.28
N ASP A 37 11.43 -0.43 24.43
CA ASP A 37 10.51 -0.75 25.52
C ASP A 37 9.12 -0.11 25.36
N GLY A 38 8.87 0.58 24.25
CA GLY A 38 7.60 1.23 23.92
C GLY A 38 7.44 2.65 24.47
N ARG A 39 8.38 3.16 25.29
CA ARG A 39 8.28 4.51 25.86
C ARG A 39 8.47 5.61 24.81
N ALA A 40 7.73 6.70 24.97
CA ALA A 40 7.90 7.88 24.13
C ALA A 40 9.18 8.64 24.49
N VAL A 41 9.96 9.00 23.47
CA VAL A 41 11.21 9.75 23.61
C VAL A 41 11.20 10.97 22.69
N SER A 42 11.85 12.04 23.14
CA SER A 42 12.16 13.21 22.33
C SER A 42 13.57 13.04 21.78
N LEU A 43 13.71 13.15 20.46
CA LEU A 43 14.96 12.91 19.75
C LEU A 43 15.40 14.19 19.05
N ALA A 44 16.56 14.75 19.38
CA ALA A 44 17.12 15.87 18.63
C ALA A 44 18.26 15.40 17.73
N VAL A 45 18.29 15.93 16.51
CA VAL A 45 19.35 15.70 15.51
C VAL A 45 19.69 17.02 14.85
N LEU A 46 20.98 17.23 14.54
CA LEU A 46 21.42 18.41 13.81
C LEU A 46 20.96 18.40 12.35
N THR A 47 20.88 19.60 11.76
CA THR A 47 20.84 19.72 10.30
C THR A 47 22.18 19.27 9.71
N ARG A 48 22.18 18.91 8.43
CA ARG A 48 23.37 18.50 7.70
C ARG A 48 24.42 19.60 7.73
N GLY A 49 24.01 20.86 7.50
CA GLY A 49 24.92 21.99 7.63
C GLY A 49 25.57 22.06 9.02
N ALA A 50 24.76 22.04 10.08
CA ALA A 50 25.26 22.14 11.45
C ALA A 50 26.12 20.94 11.87
N ALA A 51 25.84 19.74 11.35
CA ALA A 51 26.62 18.54 11.61
C ALA A 51 28.00 18.54 10.93
N TYR A 52 28.11 19.22 9.77
CA TYR A 52 29.39 19.40 9.06
C TYR A 52 30.27 20.50 9.67
N ASP A 53 29.69 21.46 10.40
CA ASP A 53 30.46 22.44 11.16
C ASP A 53 30.98 21.82 12.46
N ALA A 54 32.30 21.72 12.58
CA ALA A 54 32.94 21.12 13.77
C ALA A 54 32.57 21.88 15.05
N ALA A 55 32.49 23.21 14.99
CA ALA A 55 32.15 24.02 16.15
C ALA A 55 30.69 23.81 16.60
N ALA A 56 29.74 23.76 15.66
CA ALA A 56 28.34 23.42 15.96
C ALA A 56 28.18 22.03 16.56
N ARG A 57 28.85 21.02 15.99
CA ARG A 57 28.86 19.66 16.54
C ARG A 57 29.44 19.63 17.95
N ASP A 58 30.58 20.28 18.18
CA ASP A 58 31.23 20.29 19.49
C ASP A 58 30.35 20.95 20.55
N ARG A 59 29.66 22.05 20.21
CA ARG A 59 28.67 22.69 21.12
C ARG A 59 27.53 21.74 21.48
N PHE A 60 26.97 21.05 20.48
CA PHE A 60 25.91 20.07 20.71
C PHE A 60 26.38 18.92 21.62
N VAL A 61 27.51 18.29 21.27
CA VAL A 61 28.06 17.15 22.03
C VAL A 61 28.45 17.56 23.45
N THR A 62 29.00 18.76 23.63
CA THR A 62 29.35 19.29 24.95
C THR A 62 28.10 19.46 25.81
N ALA A 63 27.05 20.09 25.29
CA ALA A 63 25.79 20.27 26.01
C ALA A 63 25.16 18.93 26.43
N VAL A 64 25.19 17.93 25.54
CA VAL A 64 24.68 16.58 25.84
C VAL A 64 25.52 15.88 26.91
N ARG A 65 26.86 15.97 26.84
CA ARG A 65 27.78 15.36 27.81
C ARG A 65 27.66 15.99 29.20
N GLU A 66 27.49 17.30 29.27
CA GLU A 66 27.29 18.02 30.54
C GLU A 66 25.98 17.57 31.22
N ALA A 67 24.88 17.47 30.46
CA ALA A 67 23.61 16.96 30.98
C ALA A 67 23.71 15.49 31.44
N GLY A 68 24.31 14.60 30.64
CA GLY A 68 24.49 13.19 31.00
C GLY A 68 25.54 12.93 32.10
N GLY A 69 26.43 13.89 32.36
CA GLY A 69 27.41 13.83 33.45
C GLY A 69 26.78 14.06 34.83
N ARG A 70 25.72 14.88 34.91
CA ARG A 70 25.02 15.24 36.15
C ARG A 70 24.43 14.02 36.88
N GLU A 71 23.89 13.06 36.13
CA GLU A 71 23.33 11.82 36.68
C GLU A 71 24.42 10.91 37.29
N ARG A 72 25.56 10.77 36.60
CA ARG A 72 26.70 9.97 37.09
C ARG A 72 27.38 10.60 38.30
N ALA A 73 27.46 11.93 38.33
CA ALA A 73 28.03 12.68 39.45
C ALA A 73 27.13 12.62 40.70
N GLY A 74 25.81 12.62 40.53
CA GLY A 74 24.84 12.47 41.63
C GLY A 74 24.97 11.14 42.41
N ARG A 75 25.48 10.07 41.78
CA ARG A 75 25.77 8.79 42.46
C ARG A 75 27.17 8.68 43.07
N ARG A 76 28.11 9.60 42.78
CA ARG A 76 29.50 9.58 43.29
C ARG A 76 29.86 10.75 44.22
N GLY A 77 28.88 11.57 44.61
CA GLY A 77 29.08 12.83 45.32
C GLY A 77 29.30 12.77 46.84
N TRP A 78 29.83 11.67 47.42
CA TRP A 78 30.15 11.62 48.86
C TRP A 78 31.61 11.99 49.19
N LEU A 79 32.52 12.03 48.20
CA LEU A 79 33.93 12.40 48.39
C LEU A 79 34.20 13.76 47.72
N GLY A 80 34.08 14.82 48.51
CA GLY A 80 34.09 16.21 48.08
C GLY A 80 35.43 16.73 47.55
N LEU A 81 35.52 16.90 46.24
CA LEU A 81 36.30 17.98 45.64
C LEU A 81 35.34 18.94 44.92
N PRO A 82 35.37 20.26 45.20
CA PRO A 82 34.58 21.23 44.47
C PRO A 82 35.23 21.46 43.10
N GLY A 83 34.98 20.53 42.17
CA GLY A 83 35.21 20.79 40.75
C GLY A 83 34.34 21.97 40.35
N ARG A 84 34.96 23.13 40.13
CA ARG A 84 34.31 24.35 39.63
C ARG A 84 33.43 23.98 38.43
N PRO A 85 32.11 24.27 38.42
CA PRO A 85 31.27 24.01 37.26
C PRO A 85 31.71 24.98 36.15
N ARG A 86 32.63 24.56 35.29
CA ARG A 86 32.82 25.19 33.98
C ARG A 86 31.63 24.73 33.15
N GLY A 87 30.75 25.66 32.80
CA GLY A 87 29.59 25.40 31.95
C GLY A 87 28.27 25.32 32.71
N ALA A 88 27.80 26.44 33.28
CA ALA A 88 26.37 26.63 33.43
C ALA A 88 25.84 26.99 32.04
N VAL A 89 25.08 26.12 31.35
CA VAL A 89 24.41 26.55 30.11
C VAL A 89 22.98 26.05 29.98
N LEU A 90 22.64 24.84 30.42
CA LEU A 90 21.24 24.37 30.39
C LEU A 90 20.70 24.10 31.80
N GLU A 91 20.22 25.15 32.45
CA GLU A 91 19.33 24.99 33.61
C GLU A 91 18.04 24.29 33.14
N GLY A 92 17.67 23.17 33.78
CA GLY A 92 16.50 22.38 33.37
C GLY A 92 16.70 21.46 32.16
N ALA A 93 17.94 21.10 31.80
CA ALA A 93 18.19 20.05 30.79
C ALA A 93 17.48 18.73 31.17
N PRO A 94 16.75 18.09 30.24
CA PRO A 94 16.19 16.77 30.47
C PRO A 94 17.29 15.70 30.53
N GLU A 95 16.98 14.60 31.20
CA GLU A 95 17.87 13.44 31.34
C GLU A 95 18.21 12.84 29.98
N VAL A 96 19.49 12.54 29.76
CA VAL A 96 19.96 11.93 28.51
C VAL A 96 19.89 10.42 28.62
N LEU A 97 18.97 9.80 27.87
CA LEU A 97 18.80 8.35 27.81
C LEU A 97 19.88 7.70 26.94
N ALA A 98 20.18 8.32 25.80
CA ALA A 98 21.20 7.87 24.87
C ALA A 98 21.62 9.02 23.97
N PHE A 99 22.83 8.96 23.43
CA PHE A 99 23.29 9.89 22.41
C PHE A 99 24.38 9.26 21.55
N ASP A 100 24.59 9.83 20.37
CA ASP A 100 25.75 9.58 19.52
C ASP A 100 26.42 10.91 19.18
N GLY A 101 27.73 10.97 19.37
CA GLY A 101 28.55 12.15 19.09
C GLY A 101 29.31 12.08 17.75
N GLY A 102 28.97 11.13 16.89
CA GLY A 102 29.60 10.95 15.58
C GLY A 102 29.36 12.10 14.59
N GLN A 103 29.53 11.81 13.30
CA GLN A 103 29.43 12.83 12.23
C GLN A 103 28.03 13.46 12.12
N ALA A 104 26.98 12.73 12.49
CA ALA A 104 25.61 13.22 12.53
C ALA A 104 25.04 13.01 13.94
N PRO A 105 25.39 13.89 14.89
CA PRO A 105 25.12 13.67 16.29
C PRO A 105 23.62 13.77 16.59
N TRP A 106 23.18 12.96 17.54
CA TRP A 106 21.80 12.93 17.99
C TRP A 106 21.72 12.61 19.49
N VAL A 107 20.62 13.00 20.13
CA VAL A 107 20.35 12.76 21.55
C VAL A 107 18.91 12.31 21.74
N ALA A 108 18.70 11.37 22.68
CA ALA A 108 17.41 10.89 23.11
C ALA A 108 17.17 11.24 24.58
N VAL A 109 16.01 11.83 24.86
CA VAL A 109 15.55 12.17 26.21
C VAL A 109 14.10 11.72 26.41
N PRO A 110 13.62 11.57 27.66
CA PRO A 110 12.24 11.23 27.92
C PRO A 110 11.29 12.27 27.33
N TYR A 111 10.23 11.82 26.64
CA TYR A 111 9.18 12.73 26.20
C TYR A 111 8.12 12.86 27.29
N ALA A 112 7.88 14.10 27.73
CA ALA A 112 6.76 14.43 28.60
C ALA A 112 6.03 15.66 28.02
N PRO A 113 4.70 15.59 27.79
CA PRO A 113 3.95 16.71 27.25
C PRO A 113 4.04 17.92 28.19
N GLY A 114 4.32 19.09 27.63
CA GLY A 114 4.46 20.34 28.39
C GLY A 114 5.79 20.53 29.14
N ARG A 115 6.73 19.58 29.03
CA ARG A 115 8.10 19.75 29.53
C ARG A 115 9.09 19.97 28.38
N PRO A 116 10.20 20.67 28.64
CA PRO A 116 11.30 20.78 27.67
C PRO A 116 11.86 19.40 27.34
N GLY A 117 11.89 19.07 26.06
CA GLY A 117 12.49 17.86 25.52
C GLY A 117 13.87 18.10 24.91
N ALA A 118 14.19 17.34 23.86
CA ALA A 118 15.50 17.37 23.23
C ALA A 118 15.81 18.71 22.53
N GLU A 119 14.83 19.59 22.32
CA GLU A 119 15.02 20.94 21.78
C GLU A 119 16.02 21.78 22.57
N ARG A 120 16.14 21.53 23.88
CA ARG A 120 17.10 22.24 24.74
C ARG A 120 18.54 22.09 24.24
N PHE A 121 18.90 20.93 23.69
CA PHE A 121 20.26 20.67 23.20
C PHE A 121 20.57 21.37 21.87
N LEU A 122 19.57 21.89 21.17
CA LEU A 122 19.76 22.66 19.94
C LEU A 122 20.07 24.14 20.20
N GLU A 123 19.70 24.66 21.37
CA GLU A 123 19.89 26.06 21.73
C GLU A 123 21.38 26.47 21.77
N PRO A 124 22.30 25.71 22.41
CA PRO A 124 23.73 26.05 22.42
C PRO A 124 24.41 25.99 21.04
N VAL A 125 23.78 25.31 20.08
CA VAL A 125 24.33 25.18 18.71
C VAL A 125 24.21 26.51 17.96
N MET A 126 23.13 27.24 18.23
CA MET A 126 22.91 28.58 17.71
C MET A 126 23.91 29.54 18.37
N VAL A 127 24.89 29.99 17.60
CA VAL A 127 25.74 31.13 18.01
C VAL A 127 24.97 32.41 17.66
N GLY A 128 23.93 32.70 18.45
CA GLY A 128 23.34 34.04 18.55
C GLY A 128 23.91 34.67 19.80
N GLY A 129 24.56 35.83 19.67
CA GLY A 129 25.46 36.39 20.67
C GLY A 129 24.96 36.32 22.12
N THR A 130 25.58 35.44 22.90
CA THR A 130 25.84 35.71 24.32
C THR A 130 27.28 36.13 24.45
N PHE A 131 27.61 37.23 23.78
CA PHE A 131 28.63 38.10 24.34
C PHE A 131 28.07 38.57 25.68
N ILE A 132 28.84 38.41 26.74
CA ILE A 132 28.50 38.94 28.06
C ILE A 132 28.49 40.46 27.91
N GLY A 133 27.35 41.05 27.50
CA GLY A 133 27.23 42.45 27.12
C GLY A 133 26.07 42.70 26.14
N GLU A 134 25.71 43.97 25.99
CA GLU A 134 24.74 44.42 25.00
C GLU A 134 25.29 44.17 23.59
N ALA A 135 24.46 43.62 22.69
CA ALA A 135 24.91 43.13 21.39
C ALA A 135 25.36 44.31 20.49
N HIS A 136 26.66 44.57 20.48
CA HIS A 136 27.28 45.58 19.63
C HIS A 136 28.11 44.88 18.55
N GLY A 137 27.64 44.93 17.30
CA GLY A 137 28.34 44.37 16.14
C GLY A 137 27.40 43.96 15.01
N PRO A 138 27.93 43.65 13.82
CA PRO A 138 27.12 43.12 12.73
C PRO A 138 26.53 41.76 13.13
N ASP A 139 25.30 41.48 12.69
CA ASP A 139 24.66 40.19 12.90
C ASP A 139 25.42 39.10 12.13
N PHE A 140 26.03 38.18 12.87
CA PHE A 140 26.71 37.02 12.30
C PHE A 140 25.70 35.91 12.03
N VAL A 141 25.40 35.67 10.75
CA VAL A 141 24.60 34.51 10.33
C VAL A 141 25.53 33.32 10.10
N PRO A 142 25.35 32.17 10.80
CA PRO A 142 26.18 31.00 10.55
C PRO A 142 26.05 30.49 9.11
N TYR A 143 27.17 30.19 8.45
CA TYR A 143 27.16 29.77 7.04
C TYR A 143 26.45 28.42 6.82
N TRP A 144 26.46 27.56 7.83
CA TRP A 144 25.80 26.25 7.81
C TRP A 144 24.26 26.32 7.87
N LEU A 145 23.69 27.51 8.05
CA LEU A 145 22.23 27.72 8.10
C LEU A 145 21.54 27.47 6.76
N THR A 146 22.32 27.36 5.67
CA THR A 146 21.88 27.13 4.30
C THR A 146 21.44 25.69 4.03
N ASP A 147 22.13 24.68 4.59
CA ASP A 147 21.72 23.27 4.46
C ASP A 147 20.90 22.81 5.68
N ARG A 148 19.58 22.84 5.49
CA ARG A 148 18.58 22.49 6.51
C ARG A 148 18.14 21.02 6.45
N ALA A 149 18.70 20.18 5.59
CA ALA A 149 18.32 18.77 5.57
C ALA A 149 18.72 18.07 6.89
N PRO A 150 18.07 16.98 7.32
CA PRO A 150 18.54 16.20 8.46
C PRO A 150 19.97 15.67 8.22
N ALA A 151 20.82 15.69 9.25
CA ALA A 151 22.21 15.20 9.13
C ALA A 151 22.29 13.68 8.89
N LEU A 152 21.35 12.93 9.48
CA LEU A 152 21.22 11.51 9.21
C LEU A 152 20.44 11.30 7.93
N PRO A 153 20.95 10.49 6.98
CA PRO A 153 20.24 10.23 5.75
C PRO A 153 18.91 9.54 6.06
N GLY A 154 17.83 10.08 5.49
CA GLY A 154 16.56 9.37 5.37
C GLY A 154 16.72 8.06 4.59
N PRO A 155 15.70 7.19 4.58
CA PRO A 155 15.81 5.91 3.89
C PRO A 155 16.18 6.15 2.43
N THR A 156 17.31 5.57 1.98
CA THR A 156 17.71 5.59 0.57
C THR A 156 16.56 5.03 -0.24
N ARG A 157 15.92 5.90 -1.03
CA ARG A 157 14.79 5.65 -1.94
C ARG A 157 14.45 4.16 -2.04
N ARG A 158 13.66 3.64 -1.10
CA ARG A 158 13.13 2.28 -1.24
C ARG A 158 12.21 2.40 -2.46
N ARG A 159 12.63 1.73 -3.55
CA ARG A 159 11.93 1.58 -4.83
C ARG A 159 10.46 1.90 -4.63
N LEU A 160 9.94 2.97 -5.27
CA LEU A 160 8.53 3.33 -5.20
C LEU A 160 7.72 2.02 -5.24
N PRO A 161 6.78 1.79 -4.31
CA PRO A 161 5.96 0.59 -4.36
C PRO A 161 5.44 0.51 -5.79
N PRO A 162 5.63 -0.63 -6.47
CA PRO A 162 5.34 -0.71 -7.88
C PRO A 162 3.90 -0.20 -8.06
N THR A 163 3.69 0.70 -9.01
CA THR A 163 2.36 1.22 -9.39
C THR A 163 1.41 0.12 -9.90
N GLU A 164 1.82 -1.14 -9.73
CA GLU A 164 1.11 -2.39 -9.90
C GLU A 164 -0.32 -2.32 -9.37
N THR A 165 -0.58 -1.70 -8.21
CA THR A 165 -1.94 -1.59 -7.69
C THR A 165 -2.85 -0.75 -8.60
N ARG A 166 -2.34 0.35 -9.19
CA ARG A 166 -3.13 1.18 -10.11
C ARG A 166 -3.40 0.47 -11.44
N LYS A 167 -2.40 -0.25 -11.97
CA LYS A 167 -2.56 -1.04 -13.20
C LYS A 167 -3.54 -2.21 -13.02
N ARG A 168 -3.46 -2.93 -11.89
CA ARG A 168 -4.40 -4.01 -11.56
C ARG A 168 -5.82 -3.51 -11.34
N VAL A 169 -6.00 -2.37 -10.67
CA VAL A 169 -7.33 -1.74 -10.51
C VAL A 169 -7.89 -1.28 -11.87
N LEU A 170 -7.06 -0.71 -12.75
CA LEU A 170 -7.48 -0.34 -14.10
C LEU A 170 -7.86 -1.57 -14.94
N LEU A 171 -7.08 -2.64 -14.87
CA LEU A 171 -7.40 -3.90 -15.57
C LEU A 171 -8.67 -4.57 -15.01
N ALA A 172 -8.85 -4.57 -13.69
CA ALA A 172 -10.06 -5.08 -13.06
C ALA A 172 -11.30 -4.26 -13.43
N ALA A 173 -11.17 -2.93 -13.45
CA ALA A 173 -12.24 -2.03 -13.91
C ALA A 173 -12.56 -2.22 -15.40
N LEU A 174 -11.53 -2.35 -16.25
CA LEU A 174 -11.70 -2.64 -17.68
C LEU A 174 -12.41 -3.98 -17.88
N ALA A 175 -11.99 -5.03 -17.18
CA ALA A 175 -12.61 -6.36 -17.26
C ALA A 175 -14.07 -6.34 -16.78
N LEU A 176 -14.38 -5.60 -15.71
CA LEU A 176 -15.75 -5.41 -15.22
C LEU A 176 -16.63 -4.69 -16.25
N VAL A 177 -16.12 -3.64 -16.90
CA VAL A 177 -16.84 -2.93 -17.96
C VAL A 177 -17.09 -3.85 -19.15
N LEU A 178 -16.09 -4.64 -19.57
CA LEU A 178 -16.21 -5.60 -20.66
C LEU A 178 -17.25 -6.70 -20.35
N LEU A 179 -17.26 -7.19 -19.11
CA LEU A 179 -18.26 -8.15 -18.63
C LEU A 179 -19.67 -7.53 -18.67
N LEU A 180 -19.83 -6.30 -18.18
CA LEU A 180 -21.11 -5.60 -18.23
C LEU A 180 -21.59 -5.41 -19.66
N VAL A 181 -20.72 -4.99 -20.57
CA VAL A 181 -21.05 -4.86 -22.00
C VAL A 181 -21.49 -6.22 -22.55
N LEU A 182 -20.75 -7.30 -22.29
CA LEU A 182 -21.12 -8.64 -22.74
C LEU A 182 -22.51 -9.07 -22.22
N VAL A 183 -22.78 -8.87 -20.93
CA VAL A 183 -24.09 -9.17 -20.32
C VAL A 183 -25.19 -8.32 -20.97
N THR A 184 -24.96 -7.04 -21.22
CA THR A 184 -25.93 -6.18 -21.89
C THR A 184 -26.19 -6.62 -23.34
N VAL A 185 -25.16 -7.04 -24.07
CA VAL A 185 -25.30 -7.57 -25.44
C VAL A 185 -26.10 -8.87 -25.44
N ILE A 186 -25.80 -9.80 -24.52
CA ILE A 186 -26.56 -11.05 -24.38
C ILE A 186 -28.03 -10.75 -24.05
N LEU A 187 -28.28 -9.84 -23.11
CA LEU A 187 -29.65 -9.43 -22.76
C LEU A 187 -30.37 -8.82 -23.98
N LEU A 188 -29.69 -7.96 -24.73
CA LEU A 188 -30.26 -7.31 -25.92
C LEU A 188 -30.55 -8.31 -27.04
N LEU A 189 -29.69 -9.30 -27.26
CA LEU A 189 -29.92 -10.42 -28.19
C LEU A 189 -31.11 -11.29 -27.75
N LEU A 190 -31.24 -11.58 -26.45
CA LEU A 190 -32.38 -12.32 -25.92
C LEU A 190 -33.70 -11.55 -26.06
N LEU A 191 -33.68 -10.22 -25.86
CA LEU A 191 -34.85 -9.38 -26.06
C LEU A 191 -35.25 -9.30 -27.54
N LEU A 192 -34.29 -9.10 -28.45
CA LEU A 192 -34.55 -9.05 -29.89
C LEU A 192 -35.05 -10.40 -30.43
N GLY A 193 -34.38 -11.50 -30.08
CA GLY A 193 -34.78 -12.84 -30.55
C GLY A 193 -36.16 -13.28 -30.04
N ARG A 194 -36.64 -12.74 -28.92
CA ARG A 194 -38.02 -12.97 -28.46
C ARG A 194 -39.06 -12.23 -29.29
N GLN A 195 -38.73 -11.08 -29.89
CA GLN A 195 -39.67 -10.34 -30.74
C GLN A 195 -39.92 -11.06 -32.08
N ASP A 196 -38.92 -11.73 -32.63
CA ASP A 196 -39.05 -12.51 -33.87
C ASP A 196 -39.90 -13.78 -33.69
N SER A 197 -40.07 -14.26 -32.45
CA SER A 197 -40.80 -15.50 -32.13
C SER A 197 -42.32 -15.32 -32.03
N GLU A 198 -42.83 -14.08 -32.07
CA GLU A 198 -44.26 -13.75 -32.03
C GLU A 198 -44.92 -13.81 -33.43
N GLN A 199 -44.53 -14.76 -34.29
CA GLN A 199 -45.36 -15.12 -35.44
C GLN A 199 -46.53 -15.99 -34.94
N GLN A 200 -47.59 -15.33 -34.50
CA GLN A 200 -48.91 -15.87 -34.23
C GLN A 200 -49.29 -16.92 -35.32
N PRO A 201 -49.57 -18.19 -34.97
CA PRO A 201 -50.06 -19.15 -35.93
C PRO A 201 -51.37 -18.62 -36.54
N ARG A 202 -51.36 -18.41 -37.85
CA ARG A 202 -52.52 -17.92 -38.62
C ARG A 202 -53.69 -18.87 -38.35
N GLN A 203 -54.69 -18.42 -37.60
CA GLN A 203 -55.91 -19.19 -37.35
C GLN A 203 -56.54 -19.55 -38.71
N LEU A 204 -56.60 -20.85 -39.01
CA LEU A 204 -57.33 -21.37 -40.15
C LEU A 204 -58.84 -21.10 -39.93
N PRO A 205 -59.60 -20.74 -40.98
CA PRO A 205 -61.02 -20.44 -40.83
C PRO A 205 -61.79 -21.66 -40.33
N PRO A 206 -62.84 -21.48 -39.49
CA PRO A 206 -63.62 -22.58 -38.96
C PRO A 206 -64.30 -23.35 -40.09
N THR A 207 -64.06 -24.66 -40.13
CA THR A 207 -64.72 -25.58 -41.07
C THR A 207 -66.17 -25.77 -40.63
N VAL A 208 -67.12 -25.25 -41.42
CA VAL A 208 -68.54 -25.47 -41.22
C VAL A 208 -68.87 -26.91 -41.61
N PHE A 209 -69.21 -27.76 -40.64
CA PHE A 209 -69.70 -29.11 -40.89
C PHE A 209 -71.17 -29.04 -41.33
N VAL A 210 -71.42 -29.41 -42.58
CA VAL A 210 -72.77 -29.72 -43.09
C VAL A 210 -73.01 -31.22 -42.88
N PRO A 211 -73.99 -31.64 -42.05
CA PRO A 211 -74.28 -33.06 -41.88
C PRO A 211 -75.09 -33.59 -43.08
N THR A 212 -74.48 -34.53 -43.82
CA THR A 212 -75.16 -35.36 -44.83
C THR A 212 -75.87 -36.54 -44.13
N PRO A 213 -77.14 -36.87 -44.47
CA PRO A 213 -77.88 -37.95 -43.81
C PRO A 213 -77.37 -39.36 -44.18
N PRO A 214 -77.59 -40.38 -43.31
CA PRO A 214 -76.95 -41.68 -43.40
C PRO A 214 -77.56 -42.63 -44.47
N PRO A 215 -76.75 -43.52 -45.09
CA PRO A 215 -77.23 -44.51 -46.05
C PRO A 215 -77.84 -45.76 -45.38
N THR A 216 -78.80 -46.38 -46.06
CA THR A 216 -79.53 -47.61 -45.68
C THR A 216 -78.78 -48.89 -46.15
N PRO A 217 -78.86 -50.04 -45.44
CA PRO A 217 -77.96 -51.19 -45.64
C PRO A 217 -78.40 -52.24 -46.70
N GLU A 218 -77.37 -52.71 -47.43
CA GLU A 218 -77.02 -54.03 -48.04
C GLU A 218 -78.00 -55.01 -48.74
N THR A 219 -77.36 -55.80 -49.65
CA THR A 219 -77.61 -57.15 -50.23
C THR A 219 -78.22 -57.31 -51.65
N PRO A 220 -77.86 -58.34 -52.48
CA PRO A 220 -76.56 -59.06 -52.68
C PRO A 220 -76.23 -59.64 -54.12
N VAL A 221 -74.97 -60.13 -54.32
CA VAL A 221 -74.35 -61.15 -55.27
C VAL A 221 -74.39 -60.98 -56.83
N PRO A 222 -73.56 -61.69 -57.68
CA PRO A 222 -72.29 -62.45 -57.51
C PRO A 222 -71.12 -62.16 -58.52
N GLN A 223 -69.94 -62.69 -58.18
CA GLN A 223 -68.66 -62.91 -58.94
C GLN A 223 -68.81 -63.66 -60.29
N PRO A 224 -67.86 -63.56 -61.28
CA PRO A 224 -66.50 -64.16 -61.17
C PRO A 224 -65.30 -63.43 -61.88
N SER A 225 -64.09 -63.87 -61.50
CA SER A 225 -62.72 -63.67 -62.05
C SER A 225 -62.58 -63.92 -63.58
N PRO A 226 -61.47 -63.60 -64.32
CA PRO A 226 -60.05 -63.74 -63.90
C PRO A 226 -58.97 -62.81 -64.53
N SER A 227 -57.71 -63.15 -64.22
CA SER A 227 -56.48 -63.04 -65.05
C SER A 227 -55.44 -61.94 -64.81
N GLN A 228 -54.27 -62.43 -64.35
CA GLN A 228 -52.93 -62.33 -64.96
C GLN A 228 -51.98 -61.18 -64.56
N SER A 229 -50.89 -61.61 -63.90
CA SER A 229 -49.49 -61.11 -63.84
C SER A 229 -48.93 -60.70 -65.23
N PRO A 230 -47.80 -59.94 -65.39
CA PRO A 230 -46.56 -60.08 -64.60
C PRO A 230 -45.70 -58.82 -64.28
N SER A 231 -44.80 -59.03 -63.30
CA SER A 231 -43.47 -58.43 -63.07
C SER A 231 -42.60 -58.32 -64.35
N PRO A 232 -41.48 -57.56 -64.43
CA PRO A 232 -40.41 -57.65 -63.42
C PRO A 232 -39.41 -56.48 -63.27
N SER A 233 -38.44 -56.75 -62.39
CA SER A 233 -37.03 -56.31 -62.46
C SER A 233 -36.78 -54.84 -62.14
N GLU A 234 -35.71 -54.43 -61.47
CA GLU A 234 -34.42 -54.96 -60.98
C GLU A 234 -33.81 -53.71 -60.31
N SER A 235 -32.83 -53.67 -59.43
CA SER A 235 -31.90 -54.56 -58.77
C SER A 235 -31.34 -53.65 -57.66
N GLY A 236 -31.29 -54.08 -56.40
CA GLY A 236 -30.11 -54.76 -55.89
C GLY A 236 -29.16 -53.73 -55.24
N GLN A 237 -28.42 -54.00 -54.18
CA GLN A 237 -28.21 -55.24 -53.45
C GLN A 237 -27.38 -54.88 -52.19
N SER A 238 -27.87 -55.33 -51.03
CA SER A 238 -27.17 -55.83 -49.82
C SER A 238 -25.71 -55.43 -49.52
N THR A 239 -25.38 -54.87 -48.33
CA THR A 239 -24.93 -55.54 -47.05
C THR A 239 -23.68 -56.44 -47.14
N PRO A 240 -23.01 -56.89 -46.05
CA PRO A 240 -22.65 -56.32 -44.73
C PRO A 240 -21.18 -56.71 -44.31
N GLY A 241 -20.76 -56.42 -43.07
CA GLY A 241 -19.62 -57.08 -42.36
C GLY A 241 -18.76 -56.08 -41.56
N ARG A 242 -18.61 -56.10 -40.22
CA ARG A 242 -18.26 -57.09 -39.18
C ARG A 242 -16.73 -57.22 -38.91
N SER A 243 -16.28 -56.50 -37.85
CA SER A 243 -15.32 -56.89 -36.77
C SER A 243 -13.81 -57.08 -37.10
N PRO A 244 -12.90 -57.37 -36.14
CA PRO A 244 -12.41 -56.62 -34.94
C PRO A 244 -10.85 -56.69 -34.75
N GLY A 245 -10.29 -56.05 -33.70
CA GLY A 245 -8.93 -56.34 -33.15
C GLY A 245 -8.34 -55.14 -32.38
N GLU A 246 -8.20 -55.16 -31.05
CA GLU A 246 -7.11 -55.70 -30.18
C GLU A 246 -5.89 -54.75 -30.00
N ASP A 247 -5.90 -54.02 -28.85
CA ASP A 247 -4.90 -53.77 -27.77
C ASP A 247 -3.35 -53.80 -28.03
N PRO A 248 -2.42 -53.40 -27.11
CA PRO A 248 -2.39 -52.50 -25.92
C PRO A 248 -1.19 -51.50 -25.89
N GLY A 249 -1.08 -50.69 -24.81
CA GLY A 249 0.16 -50.01 -24.32
C GLY A 249 0.35 -48.58 -24.86
N ASP A 250 0.72 -47.55 -24.08
CA ASP A 250 1.86 -47.51 -23.17
C ASP A 250 1.74 -46.34 -22.17
N GLU A 251 2.31 -46.54 -20.98
CA GLU A 251 2.48 -45.58 -19.90
C GLU A 251 3.55 -44.52 -20.23
N SER A 252 3.37 -43.29 -19.73
CA SER A 252 4.35 -42.60 -18.87
C SER A 252 3.94 -41.14 -18.59
N PRO A 253 3.87 -40.73 -17.32
CA PRO A 253 3.96 -39.34 -16.91
C PRO A 253 5.27 -39.09 -16.14
N LEU A 254 6.03 -38.06 -16.51
CA LEU A 254 6.86 -37.23 -15.62
C LEU A 254 7.04 -35.84 -16.23
#